data_AF-A0A3A8QL29-F1
#
_entry.id   AF-A0A3A8QL29-F1
#
_cell.length_a   1.000
_cell.length_b   1.000
_cell.length_c   1.000
_cell.angle_alpha   90.00
_cell.angle_beta   90.00
_cell.angle_gamma   90.00
#
_symmetry.space_group_name_H-M   'P 1'
#
loop_
_entity.id
_entity.type
_entity.pdbx_description
1 polymer ?
#
loop_
_entity_poly.entity_id
_entity_poly.type
_entity_poly.pdbx_seq_one_letter_code
_entity_poly.pdbx_strand_id
1 'polypeptide(L)'
;MPHPDPAVMALLDRVYSSRNSDVDNEGRHRIPSTFTEADHQQLKAAGLEPNVFIQWGHDETIDKLRQSAVKVDLRAAADAFVASMVSADLAWLSVLPAAILGRAMPVHAEDPMGGGSCRVCFFNAGAIDATQAAYLRHLSGGDWGVDHPANGALALAAAIDRPPSSWPQPTPRDVWVFFQVLELMRGLPSTARYSQARTALHKAGLLSANRPWRCETVLEALAFIGILQTPEHPGLMTRFTPAIERDRRPSTNVEVPAPLAWWSAKEGLQETLVATLFGHLQRPEAEPPPPTTTTTARRKTANPAGPKPKSIAGPPTPGSVYAIRLREDLWSAAYCHEVRTDGRGILRGRMEYLDLLSPTPPTAEQVVGIGFRDRLNGERWQTWCGGLDKTPGVKRIAMDVPAPAHGQPVPERIPTGGASELRHLAGWNFRF
;
A
#
# COMPACT_ATOMS: atom_id res chain seq x y z
N MET A 1 17.93 -6.02 -8.21
CA MET A 1 16.70 -5.30 -8.58
C MET A 1 17.00 -3.95 -9.26
N PRO A 2 16.66 -3.75 -10.53
CA PRO A 2 16.68 -2.40 -11.12
C PRO A 2 15.51 -1.59 -10.54
N HIS A 3 15.63 -0.26 -10.52
CA HIS A 3 14.45 0.58 -10.35
C HIS A 3 13.52 0.28 -11.55
N PRO A 4 12.31 -0.23 -11.35
CA PRO A 4 11.39 -0.49 -12.44
C PRO A 4 11.07 0.84 -13.13
N ASP A 5 10.93 0.79 -14.45
CA ASP A 5 10.52 1.95 -15.24
C ASP A 5 9.26 2.57 -14.59
N PRO A 6 9.24 3.89 -14.31
CA PRO A 6 8.05 4.56 -13.78
C PRO A 6 6.76 4.25 -14.56
N ALA A 7 6.85 3.97 -15.86
CA ALA A 7 5.71 3.54 -16.66
C ALA A 7 5.20 2.13 -16.26
N VAL A 8 6.09 1.19 -15.98
CA VAL A 8 5.74 -0.15 -15.48
C VAL A 8 5.05 -0.06 -14.12
N MET A 9 5.58 0.76 -13.21
CA MET A 9 4.96 0.97 -11.89
C MET A 9 3.58 1.64 -12.00
N ALA A 10 3.38 2.54 -12.96
CA ALA A 10 2.08 3.14 -13.23
C ALA A 10 1.06 2.12 -13.75
N LEU A 11 1.49 1.12 -14.52
CA LEU A 11 0.63 0.02 -14.96
C LEU A 11 0.26 -0.89 -13.78
N LEU A 12 1.23 -1.27 -12.94
CA LEU A 12 0.97 -2.09 -11.75
C LEU A 12 0.04 -1.38 -10.74
N ASP A 13 0.15 -0.05 -10.58
CA ASP A 13 -0.77 0.74 -9.75
C ASP A 13 -2.23 0.63 -10.23
N ARG A 14 -2.46 0.49 -11.55
CA ARG A 14 -3.80 0.27 -12.11
C ARG A 14 -4.36 -1.13 -11.78
N VAL A 15 -3.55 -2.09 -11.37
CA VAL A 15 -4.02 -3.43 -10.98
C VAL A 15 -4.08 -3.59 -9.46
N TYR A 16 -3.00 -3.21 -8.77
CA TYR A 16 -2.79 -3.57 -7.36
C TYR A 16 -3.07 -2.46 -6.35
N SER A 17 -3.30 -1.22 -6.79
CA SER A 17 -3.65 -0.16 -5.84
C SER A 17 -4.98 -0.48 -5.15
N SER A 18 -5.16 0.01 -3.93
CA SER A 18 -6.41 -0.17 -3.17
C SER A 18 -7.66 0.29 -3.94
N ARG A 19 -7.49 1.17 -4.93
CA ARG A 19 -8.55 1.62 -5.82
C ARG A 19 -9.12 0.49 -6.67
N ASN A 20 -8.37 -0.54 -7.01
CA ASN A 20 -8.82 -1.66 -7.84
C ASN A 20 -8.58 -3.00 -7.11
N SER A 21 -8.73 -2.99 -5.78
CA SER A 21 -8.45 -4.15 -4.91
C SER A 21 -9.49 -5.27 -4.98
N ASP A 22 -10.47 -5.18 -5.89
CA ASP A 22 -11.43 -6.25 -6.14
C ASP A 22 -10.69 -7.46 -6.73
N VAL A 23 -10.79 -8.58 -6.02
CA VAL A 23 -10.30 -9.88 -6.47
C VAL A 23 -11.47 -10.74 -6.92
N ASP A 24 -11.25 -11.57 -7.94
CA ASP A 24 -12.25 -12.56 -8.35
C ASP A 24 -12.36 -13.72 -7.35
N ASN A 25 -13.24 -14.69 -7.64
CA ASN A 25 -13.43 -15.86 -6.79
C ASN A 25 -12.19 -16.75 -6.66
N GLU A 26 -11.19 -16.59 -7.55
CA GLU A 26 -9.91 -17.29 -7.50
C GLU A 26 -8.82 -16.46 -6.79
N GLY A 27 -9.16 -15.28 -6.26
CA GLY A 27 -8.22 -14.38 -5.60
C GLY A 27 -7.35 -13.57 -6.56
N ARG A 28 -7.67 -13.54 -7.87
CA ARG A 28 -6.89 -12.78 -8.85
C ARG A 28 -7.34 -11.33 -8.88
N HIS A 29 -6.39 -10.42 -8.95
CA HIS A 29 -6.68 -9.01 -9.19
C HIS A 29 -7.23 -8.81 -10.60
N ARG A 30 -8.27 -8.00 -10.70
CA ARG A 30 -8.82 -7.65 -12.01
C ARG A 30 -7.83 -6.78 -12.80
N ILE A 31 -7.51 -7.22 -14.01
CA ILE A 31 -6.80 -6.37 -14.98
C ILE A 31 -7.84 -5.46 -15.67
N PRO A 32 -7.69 -4.12 -15.64
CA PRO A 32 -8.62 -3.22 -16.32
C PRO A 32 -8.74 -3.53 -17.80
N SER A 33 -9.96 -3.50 -18.35
CA SER A 33 -10.21 -3.79 -19.78
C SER A 33 -9.64 -2.73 -20.73
N THR A 34 -9.17 -1.62 -20.16
CA THR A 34 -8.45 -0.53 -20.82
C THR A 34 -6.95 -0.81 -20.98
N PHE A 35 -6.45 -1.97 -20.52
CA PHE A 35 -5.09 -2.40 -20.82
C PHE A 35 -4.97 -2.70 -22.31
N THR A 36 -3.95 -2.12 -22.94
CA THR A 36 -3.63 -2.40 -24.34
C THR A 36 -2.68 -3.59 -24.45
N GLU A 37 -2.57 -4.19 -25.63
CA GLU A 37 -1.56 -5.21 -25.91
C GLU A 37 -0.12 -4.70 -25.62
N ALA A 38 0.14 -3.41 -25.87
CA ALA A 38 1.41 -2.78 -25.54
C ALA A 38 1.65 -2.72 -24.02
N ASP A 39 0.60 -2.46 -23.21
CA ASP A 39 0.71 -2.47 -21.74
C ASP A 39 1.10 -3.87 -21.24
N HIS A 40 0.46 -4.92 -21.78
CA HIS A 40 0.78 -6.31 -21.46
C HIS A 40 2.22 -6.67 -21.83
N GLN A 41 2.67 -6.30 -23.03
CA GLN A 41 4.03 -6.55 -23.49
C GLN A 41 5.07 -5.81 -22.63
N GLN A 42 4.76 -4.58 -22.20
CA GLN A 42 5.65 -3.81 -21.33
C GLN A 42 5.82 -4.47 -19.95
N LEU A 43 4.73 -4.94 -19.34
CA LEU A 43 4.77 -5.67 -18.06
C LEU A 43 5.54 -6.99 -18.20
N LYS A 44 5.31 -7.73 -19.29
CA LYS A 44 6.01 -8.97 -19.60
C LYS A 44 7.51 -8.77 -19.81
N ALA A 45 7.90 -7.74 -20.56
CA ALA A 45 9.31 -7.40 -20.77
C ALA A 45 10.03 -7.01 -19.46
N ALA A 46 9.28 -6.46 -18.49
CA ALA A 46 9.79 -6.16 -17.15
C ALA A 46 9.78 -7.37 -16.20
N GLY A 47 9.23 -8.52 -16.61
CA GLY A 47 9.05 -9.69 -15.74
C GLY A 47 8.02 -9.48 -14.62
N LEU A 48 7.06 -8.58 -14.82
CA LEU A 48 6.07 -8.15 -13.83
C LEU A 48 4.63 -8.31 -14.38
N GLU A 49 4.35 -9.45 -15.01
CA GLU A 49 3.01 -9.80 -15.48
C GLU A 49 2.06 -9.90 -14.27
N PRO A 50 0.86 -9.28 -14.29
CA PRO A 50 -0.06 -9.37 -13.16
C PRO A 50 -0.55 -10.80 -12.92
N ASN A 51 -0.94 -11.10 -11.68
CA ASN A 51 -1.51 -12.38 -11.25
C ASN A 51 -0.58 -13.58 -11.51
N VAL A 52 0.73 -13.40 -11.34
CA VAL A 52 1.69 -14.50 -11.38
C VAL A 52 1.79 -15.11 -9.98
N PHE A 53 1.03 -16.18 -9.78
CA PHE A 53 0.97 -16.88 -8.51
C PHE A 53 2.07 -17.93 -8.37
N ILE A 54 2.68 -17.96 -7.19
CA ILE A 54 3.54 -19.05 -6.75
C ILE A 54 2.85 -19.81 -5.62
N GLN A 55 3.15 -21.10 -5.52
CA GLN A 55 2.72 -21.94 -4.41
C GLN A 55 3.91 -22.81 -3.99
N TRP A 56 4.47 -22.49 -2.84
CA TRP A 56 5.58 -23.23 -2.24
C TRP A 56 5.10 -23.95 -0.99
N GLY A 57 5.70 -25.10 -0.71
CA GLY A 57 5.52 -25.75 0.59
C GLY A 57 6.22 -24.98 1.72
N HIS A 58 5.87 -25.33 2.97
CA HIS A 58 6.50 -24.77 4.16
C HIS A 58 8.02 -24.94 4.15
N ASP A 59 8.49 -26.19 4.05
CA ASP A 59 9.91 -26.53 4.11
C ASP A 59 10.66 -25.97 2.89
N GLU A 60 10.04 -26.03 1.70
CA GLU A 60 10.59 -25.43 0.49
C GLU A 60 10.81 -23.92 0.66
N THR A 61 9.85 -23.20 1.27
CA THR A 61 9.95 -21.76 1.49
C THR A 61 11.12 -21.42 2.42
N ILE A 62 11.26 -22.17 3.52
CA ILE A 62 12.34 -22.01 4.48
C ILE A 62 13.69 -22.30 3.82
N ASP A 63 13.78 -23.36 3.04
CA ASP A 63 15.00 -23.73 2.31
C ASP A 63 15.39 -22.67 1.29
N LYS A 64 14.47 -22.19 0.45
CA LYS A 64 14.75 -21.11 -0.51
C LYS A 64 15.25 -19.85 0.20
N LEU A 65 14.60 -19.46 1.30
CA LEU A 65 14.98 -18.29 2.08
C LEU A 65 16.40 -18.44 2.65
N ARG A 66 16.67 -19.55 3.35
CA ARG A 66 17.98 -19.85 3.97
C ARG A 66 19.09 -19.93 2.93
N GLN A 67 18.87 -20.67 1.85
CA GLN A 67 19.85 -20.84 0.77
C GLN A 67 20.14 -19.54 0.02
N SER A 68 19.15 -18.65 -0.12
CA SER A 68 19.36 -17.34 -0.73
C SER A 68 20.11 -16.40 0.21
N ALA A 69 19.78 -16.44 1.51
CA ALA A 69 20.38 -15.57 2.53
C ALA A 69 21.88 -15.81 2.75
N VAL A 70 22.36 -17.05 2.58
CA VAL A 70 23.81 -17.36 2.66
C VAL A 70 24.60 -16.81 1.47
N LYS A 71 23.96 -16.56 0.32
CA LYS A 71 24.60 -16.00 -0.88
C LYS A 71 24.73 -14.48 -0.85
N VAL A 72 24.00 -13.82 0.06
CA VAL A 72 24.00 -12.37 0.19
C VAL A 72 25.21 -11.91 1.00
N ASP A 73 25.99 -10.97 0.47
CA ASP A 73 26.94 -10.19 1.27
C ASP A 73 26.18 -9.16 2.11
N LEU A 74 26.30 -9.24 3.43
CA LEU A 74 25.61 -8.31 4.34
C LEU A 74 26.12 -6.88 4.21
N ARG A 75 27.38 -6.65 3.83
CA ARG A 75 27.89 -5.29 3.58
C ARG A 75 27.21 -4.69 2.37
N ALA A 76 27.17 -5.41 1.25
CA ALA A 76 26.47 -4.96 0.05
C ALA A 76 24.95 -4.77 0.30
N ALA A 77 24.34 -5.62 1.12
CA ALA A 77 22.95 -5.46 1.51
C ALA A 77 22.72 -4.21 2.39
N ALA A 78 23.65 -3.90 3.30
CA ALA A 78 23.62 -2.68 4.12
C ALA A 78 23.81 -1.42 3.27
N ASP A 79 24.71 -1.46 2.28
CA ASP A 79 24.91 -0.38 1.31
C ASP A 79 23.62 -0.11 0.52
N ALA A 80 23.00 -1.15 -0.02
CA ALA A 80 21.74 -1.03 -0.77
C ALA A 80 20.57 -0.57 0.13
N PHE A 81 20.53 -1.03 1.38
CA PHE A 81 19.56 -0.57 2.38
C PHE A 81 19.68 0.95 2.60
N VAL A 82 20.90 1.46 2.80
CA VAL A 82 21.13 2.91 2.98
C VAL A 82 20.85 3.67 1.69
N ALA A 83 21.25 3.16 0.52
CA ALA A 83 20.94 3.78 -0.77
C ALA A 83 19.42 3.96 -0.99
N SER A 84 18.58 3.04 -0.49
CA SER A 84 17.12 3.12 -0.58
C SER A 84 16.49 4.26 0.25
N MET A 85 17.27 4.96 1.07
CA MET A 85 16.79 6.09 1.85
C MET A 85 16.42 7.28 0.96
N VAL A 86 17.21 7.53 -0.09
CA VAL A 86 17.00 8.65 -1.02
C VAL A 86 17.15 8.26 -2.48
N SER A 87 18.29 7.67 -2.87
CA SER A 87 18.71 7.60 -4.27
C SER A 87 18.32 6.32 -5.01
N ALA A 88 18.18 5.20 -4.32
CA ALA A 88 17.84 3.91 -4.91
C ALA A 88 16.35 3.56 -4.75
N ASP A 89 15.92 2.58 -5.53
CA ASP A 89 14.58 2.00 -5.42
C ASP A 89 14.30 1.44 -4.02
N LEU A 90 13.07 1.65 -3.52
CA LEU A 90 12.68 1.26 -2.16
C LEU A 90 12.75 -0.25 -1.93
N ALA A 91 12.62 -1.08 -2.96
CA ALA A 91 12.72 -2.53 -2.82
C ALA A 91 14.09 -2.97 -2.25
N TRP A 92 15.15 -2.17 -2.41
CA TRP A 92 16.46 -2.48 -1.83
C TRP A 92 16.48 -2.44 -0.30
N LEU A 93 15.54 -1.74 0.34
CA LEU A 93 15.33 -1.81 1.78
C LEU A 93 15.09 -3.25 2.26
N SER A 94 14.49 -4.10 1.41
CA SER A 94 14.06 -5.45 1.79
C SER A 94 15.18 -6.48 1.88
N VAL A 95 16.31 -6.25 1.21
CA VAL A 95 17.34 -7.28 1.04
C VAL A 95 18.04 -7.59 2.36
N LEU A 96 18.43 -6.57 3.12
CA LEU A 96 19.14 -6.76 4.38
C LEU A 96 18.26 -7.46 5.44
N PRO A 97 17.03 -7.00 5.74
CA PRO A 97 16.12 -7.72 6.63
C PRO A 97 15.84 -9.16 6.21
N ALA A 98 15.61 -9.42 4.91
CA ALA A 98 15.36 -10.78 4.41
C ALA A 98 16.58 -11.69 4.55
N ALA A 99 17.79 -11.18 4.30
CA ALA A 99 19.03 -11.95 4.48
C ALA A 99 19.27 -12.28 5.96
N ILE A 100 19.00 -11.35 6.87
CA ILE A 100 19.09 -11.59 8.31
C ILE A 100 18.04 -12.61 8.75
N LEU A 101 16.80 -12.51 8.26
CA LEU A 101 15.77 -13.51 8.53
C LEU A 101 16.19 -14.90 8.08
N GLY A 102 16.65 -15.06 6.84
CA GLY A 102 17.09 -16.37 6.35
C GLY A 102 18.29 -16.95 7.09
N ARG A 103 19.19 -16.11 7.60
CA ARG A 103 20.32 -16.56 8.44
C ARG A 103 19.88 -16.96 9.86
N ALA A 104 18.89 -16.27 10.43
CA ALA A 104 18.37 -16.54 11.76
C ALA A 104 17.31 -17.67 11.80
N MET A 105 16.60 -17.91 10.70
CA MET A 105 15.48 -18.84 10.61
C MET A 105 15.90 -20.27 10.95
N PRO A 106 15.41 -20.89 12.03
CA PRO A 106 15.72 -22.27 12.34
C PRO A 106 15.02 -23.22 11.34
N VAL A 107 15.61 -24.40 11.14
CA VAL A 107 14.86 -25.52 10.56
C VAL A 107 13.82 -25.96 11.59
N HIS A 108 12.57 -26.05 11.18
CA HIS A 108 11.45 -26.44 12.03
C HIS A 108 10.37 -27.11 11.18
N ALA A 109 9.57 -27.97 11.80
CA ALA A 109 8.34 -28.46 11.19
C ALA A 109 7.27 -27.37 11.22
N GLU A 110 6.33 -27.42 10.28
CA GLU A 110 5.16 -26.54 10.30
C GLU A 110 4.36 -26.74 11.60
N ASP A 111 4.14 -25.66 12.33
CA ASP A 111 3.35 -25.64 13.57
C ASP A 111 2.25 -24.59 13.44
N PRO A 112 1.02 -24.94 13.01
CA PRO A 112 -0.02 -23.96 12.69
C PRO A 112 -0.59 -23.23 13.91
N MET A 113 -0.85 -21.92 13.78
CA MET A 113 -1.67 -21.10 14.69
C MET A 113 -3.02 -20.75 14.09
N GLY A 114 -3.92 -20.21 14.93
CA GLY A 114 -5.15 -19.58 14.47
C GLY A 114 -4.87 -18.59 13.33
N GLY A 115 -5.70 -18.63 12.30
CA GLY A 115 -5.49 -17.89 11.06
C GLY A 115 -4.71 -18.64 9.97
N GLY A 116 -4.25 -19.88 10.24
CA GLY A 116 -3.68 -20.76 9.22
C GLY A 116 -2.21 -20.48 8.87
N SER A 117 -1.50 -19.71 9.70
CA SER A 117 -0.07 -19.46 9.56
C SER A 117 0.77 -20.28 10.54
N CYS A 118 2.04 -20.52 10.24
CA CYS A 118 2.98 -21.21 11.11
C CYS A 118 3.43 -20.31 12.27
N ARG A 119 3.33 -20.83 13.50
CA ARG A 119 3.69 -20.22 14.79
C ARG A 119 5.14 -19.84 14.90
N VAL A 120 6.00 -20.46 14.10
CA VAL A 120 7.44 -20.21 14.10
C VAL A 120 7.82 -19.15 13.06
N CYS A 121 7.29 -19.23 11.84
CA CYS A 121 7.80 -18.43 10.72
C CYS A 121 6.80 -17.55 9.99
N PHE A 122 5.49 -17.59 10.29
CA PHE A 122 4.38 -16.96 9.54
C PHE A 122 4.06 -17.56 8.16
N PHE A 123 4.65 -18.71 7.80
CA PHE A 123 4.26 -19.41 6.57
C PHE A 123 2.76 -19.72 6.55
N ASN A 124 2.11 -19.55 5.41
CA ASN A 124 0.72 -19.91 5.13
C ASN A 124 0.68 -20.59 3.75
N ALA A 125 -0.09 -21.67 3.61
CA ALA A 125 -0.16 -22.47 2.39
C ALA A 125 -0.86 -21.79 1.19
N GLY A 126 -1.40 -20.58 1.38
CA GLY A 126 -2.02 -19.79 0.32
C GLY A 126 -1.07 -19.46 -0.83
N ALA A 127 -1.60 -19.43 -2.05
CA ALA A 127 -0.85 -18.95 -3.20
C ALA A 127 -0.48 -17.47 -3.04
N ILE A 128 0.73 -17.09 -3.45
CA ILE A 128 1.24 -15.72 -3.33
C ILE A 128 1.32 -15.13 -4.73
N ASP A 129 0.68 -13.99 -4.95
CA ASP A 129 0.91 -13.19 -6.15
C ASP A 129 2.31 -12.55 -6.08
N ALA A 130 3.27 -13.16 -6.78
CA ALA A 130 4.67 -12.73 -6.76
C ALA A 130 4.84 -11.33 -7.37
N THR A 131 3.98 -10.95 -8.31
CA THR A 131 3.98 -9.62 -8.93
C THR A 131 3.43 -8.57 -7.97
N GLN A 132 2.36 -8.88 -7.23
CA GLN A 132 1.88 -8.00 -6.17
C GLN A 132 2.96 -7.80 -5.09
N ALA A 133 3.61 -8.88 -4.65
CA ALA A 133 4.69 -8.81 -3.67
C ALA A 133 5.84 -7.91 -4.19
N ALA A 134 6.21 -8.03 -5.47
CA ALA A 134 7.21 -7.17 -6.09
C ALA A 134 6.76 -5.70 -6.15
N TYR A 135 5.52 -5.44 -6.59
CA TYR A 135 4.94 -4.10 -6.62
C TYR A 135 4.96 -3.43 -5.24
N LEU A 136 4.53 -4.14 -4.19
CA LEU A 136 4.52 -3.61 -2.82
C LEU A 136 5.94 -3.33 -2.30
N ARG A 137 6.94 -4.17 -2.65
CA ARG A 137 8.34 -3.90 -2.33
C ARG A 137 8.85 -2.63 -3.01
N HIS A 138 8.56 -2.43 -4.30
CA HIS A 138 8.93 -1.20 -5.02
C HIS A 138 8.19 0.03 -4.50
N LEU A 139 6.95 -0.15 -4.04
CA LEU A 139 6.15 0.94 -3.48
C LEU A 139 6.65 1.34 -2.09
N SER A 140 7.10 0.39 -1.27
CA SER A 140 7.28 0.64 0.17
C SER A 140 8.56 0.14 0.84
N GLY A 141 9.25 -0.84 0.24
CA GLY A 141 10.41 -1.50 0.82
C GLY A 141 10.11 -2.75 1.63
N GLY A 142 8.86 -3.22 1.63
CA GLY A 142 8.40 -4.44 2.33
C GLY A 142 7.57 -4.11 3.57
N ASP A 143 6.98 -5.14 4.17
CA ASP A 143 6.25 -5.05 5.44
C ASP A 143 7.03 -5.93 6.43
N TRP A 144 7.63 -5.36 7.47
CA TRP A 144 8.56 -6.10 8.32
C TRP A 144 7.95 -6.43 9.67
N GLY A 145 7.90 -7.73 9.98
CA GLY A 145 7.61 -8.24 11.32
C GLY A 145 6.40 -9.16 11.42
N VAL A 146 5.45 -9.09 10.48
CA VAL A 146 4.43 -10.14 10.24
C VAL A 146 4.55 -10.80 8.87
N ASP A 147 5.65 -10.54 8.17
CA ASP A 147 5.79 -10.98 6.79
C ASP A 147 5.88 -12.50 6.63
N HIS A 148 5.24 -12.99 5.57
CA HIS A 148 5.35 -14.36 5.13
C HIS A 148 6.79 -14.65 4.65
N PRO A 149 7.44 -15.75 5.05
CA PRO A 149 8.86 -16.00 4.74
C PRO A 149 9.15 -16.07 3.23
N ALA A 150 8.16 -16.42 2.41
CA ALA A 150 8.27 -16.38 0.95
C ALA A 150 8.49 -14.97 0.40
N ASN A 151 7.97 -13.91 1.03
CA ASN A 151 8.24 -12.53 0.59
C ASN A 151 9.73 -12.18 0.76
N GLY A 152 10.34 -12.63 1.86
CA GLY A 152 11.79 -12.59 2.04
C GLY A 152 12.53 -13.40 0.96
N ALA A 153 12.10 -14.63 0.68
CA ALA A 153 12.73 -15.46 -0.36
C ALA A 153 12.63 -14.82 -1.76
N LEU A 154 11.48 -14.22 -2.11
CA LEU A 154 11.27 -13.48 -3.35
C LEU A 154 12.15 -12.22 -3.43
N ALA A 155 12.27 -11.47 -2.34
CA ALA A 155 13.15 -10.30 -2.26
C ALA A 155 14.62 -10.68 -2.50
N LEU A 156 15.07 -11.77 -1.88
CA LEU A 156 16.43 -12.27 -2.06
C LEU A 156 16.66 -12.81 -3.47
N ALA A 157 15.73 -13.61 -4.02
CA ALA A 157 15.82 -14.11 -5.39
C ALA A 157 16.02 -12.96 -6.39
N ALA A 158 15.20 -11.90 -6.29
CA ALA A 158 15.29 -10.72 -7.16
C ALA A 158 16.60 -9.91 -7.00
N ALA A 159 17.32 -10.09 -5.89
CA ALA A 159 18.62 -9.46 -5.63
C ALA A 159 19.80 -10.31 -6.13
N ILE A 160 19.79 -11.62 -5.84
CA ILE A 160 20.92 -12.54 -6.10
C ILE A 160 21.09 -12.94 -7.57
N ASP A 161 20.09 -12.69 -8.42
CA ASP A 161 20.20 -12.85 -9.88
C ASP A 161 21.23 -11.90 -10.50
N ARG A 162 21.84 -11.01 -9.70
CA ARG A 162 22.86 -10.06 -10.12
C ARG A 162 24.06 -10.08 -9.18
N PRO A 163 25.28 -9.88 -9.70
CA PRO A 163 26.46 -9.81 -8.85
C PRO A 163 26.36 -8.62 -7.86
N PRO A 164 26.84 -8.75 -6.61
CA PRO A 164 26.80 -7.69 -5.61
C PRO A 164 27.40 -6.35 -6.07
N SER A 165 28.39 -6.38 -6.97
CA SER A 165 29.00 -5.18 -7.56
C SER A 165 28.04 -4.33 -8.40
N SER A 166 26.90 -4.89 -8.80
CA SER A 166 25.84 -4.17 -9.53
C SER A 166 24.73 -3.62 -8.61
N TRP A 167 24.81 -3.88 -7.31
CA TRP A 167 23.84 -3.39 -6.35
C TRP A 167 24.07 -1.89 -6.08
N PRO A 168 23.01 -1.12 -5.75
CA PRO A 168 23.16 0.29 -5.45
C PRO A 168 24.17 0.54 -4.34
N GLN A 169 25.06 1.48 -4.58
CA GLN A 169 25.96 2.01 -3.57
C GLN A 169 25.36 3.31 -3.01
N PRO A 170 25.43 3.54 -1.69
CA PRO A 170 24.86 4.73 -1.10
C PRO A 170 25.66 5.96 -1.54
N THR A 171 24.95 7.00 -1.97
CA THR A 171 25.56 8.32 -2.19
C THR A 171 25.90 8.96 -0.84
N PRO A 172 26.76 10.00 -0.78
CA PRO A 172 26.98 10.75 0.45
C PRO A 172 25.68 11.25 1.09
N ARG A 173 24.69 11.66 0.26
CA ARG A 173 23.36 12.09 0.74
C ARG A 173 22.64 10.96 1.46
N ASP A 174 22.64 9.75 0.90
CA ASP A 174 21.99 8.58 1.50
C ASP A 174 22.58 8.25 2.86
N VAL A 175 23.92 8.23 2.95
CA VAL A 175 24.64 7.99 4.21
C VAL A 175 24.30 9.06 5.24
N TRP A 176 24.33 10.35 4.84
CA TRP A 176 23.96 11.44 5.72
C TRP A 176 22.51 11.29 6.23
N VAL A 177 21.55 11.03 5.34
CA VAL A 177 20.14 10.83 5.71
C VAL A 177 19.98 9.68 6.68
N PHE A 178 20.61 8.53 6.41
CA PHE A 178 20.57 7.39 7.31
C PHE A 178 21.06 7.74 8.71
N PHE A 179 22.21 8.41 8.82
CA PHE A 179 22.70 8.86 10.12
C PHE A 179 21.79 9.92 10.76
N GLN A 180 21.15 10.81 10.01
CA GLN A 180 20.16 11.73 10.57
C GLN A 180 18.92 11.00 11.11
N VAL A 181 18.49 9.91 10.49
CA VAL A 181 17.42 9.05 11.04
C VAL A 181 17.85 8.48 12.38
N LEU A 182 19.08 7.97 12.49
CA LEU A 182 19.60 7.44 13.75
C LEU A 182 19.72 8.55 14.82
N GLU A 183 20.25 9.73 14.47
CA GLU A 183 20.32 10.87 15.40
C GLU A 183 18.93 11.33 15.86
N LEU A 184 17.96 11.33 14.95
CA LEU A 184 16.58 11.66 15.28
C LEU A 184 16.03 10.68 16.33
N MET A 185 16.30 9.37 16.19
CA MET A 185 15.92 8.38 17.21
C MET A 185 16.62 8.62 18.55
N ARG A 186 17.93 8.93 18.54
CA ARG A 186 18.70 9.25 19.76
C ARG A 186 18.17 10.48 20.49
N GLY A 187 17.70 11.48 19.75
CA GLY A 187 17.21 12.75 20.28
C GLY A 187 15.75 12.73 20.75
N LEU A 188 15.03 11.61 20.61
CA LEU A 188 13.64 11.52 21.08
C LEU A 188 13.56 11.58 22.61
N PRO A 189 12.47 12.16 23.18
CA PRO A 189 12.20 12.03 24.60
C PRO A 189 12.17 10.56 25.02
N SER A 190 12.73 10.19 26.17
CA SER A 190 12.86 8.77 26.58
C SER A 190 11.52 8.02 26.64
N THR A 191 10.40 8.71 26.85
CA THR A 191 9.05 8.13 26.86
C THR A 191 8.45 7.93 25.46
N ALA A 192 9.13 8.40 24.41
CA ALA A 192 8.63 8.34 23.04
C ALA A 192 8.52 6.89 22.57
N ARG A 193 7.33 6.52 22.08
CA ARG A 193 7.04 5.20 21.49
C ARG A 193 7.12 5.25 19.96
N TYR A 194 7.00 4.08 19.32
CA TYR A 194 7.11 3.95 17.86
C TYR A 194 6.21 4.96 17.09
N SER A 195 4.99 5.22 17.55
CA SER A 195 4.06 6.15 16.86
C SER A 195 4.58 7.59 16.85
N GLN A 196 5.25 8.01 17.92
CA GLN A 196 5.91 9.32 18.03
C GLN A 196 7.20 9.34 17.20
N ALA A 197 7.98 8.26 17.19
CA ALA A 197 9.16 8.13 16.34
C ALA A 197 8.80 8.22 14.84
N ARG A 198 7.78 7.48 14.40
CA ARG A 198 7.23 7.54 13.03
C ARG A 198 6.79 8.96 12.67
N THR A 199 6.09 9.62 13.59
CA THR A 199 5.61 11.00 13.39
C THR A 199 6.78 11.99 13.28
N ALA A 200 7.80 11.85 14.13
CA ALA A 200 8.97 12.70 14.12
C ALA A 200 9.78 12.50 12.82
N LEU A 201 10.00 11.25 12.39
CA LEU A 201 10.65 10.93 11.13
C LEU A 201 9.90 11.50 9.92
N HIS A 202 8.58 11.33 9.88
CA HIS A 202 7.75 11.90 8.82
C HIS A 202 7.83 13.44 8.78
N LYS A 203 7.82 14.10 9.94
CA LYS A 203 7.96 15.56 10.04
C LYS A 203 9.33 16.05 9.59
N ALA A 204 10.39 15.27 9.82
CA ALA A 204 11.73 15.63 9.42
C ALA A 204 11.95 15.62 7.90
N GLY A 205 11.11 14.91 7.14
CA GLY A 205 11.14 14.96 5.67
C GLY A 205 12.41 14.38 5.03
N LEU A 206 13.10 13.48 5.75
CA LEU A 206 14.41 12.97 5.36
C LEU A 206 14.38 11.94 4.21
N LEU A 207 13.31 11.14 4.14
CA LEU A 207 13.23 9.99 3.24
C LEU A 207 12.67 10.36 1.86
N SER A 208 13.12 9.66 0.81
CA SER A 208 12.38 9.61 -0.45
C SER A 208 10.98 9.03 -0.23
N ALA A 209 10.01 9.49 -1.03
CA ALA A 209 8.61 9.12 -0.88
C ALA A 209 8.06 9.30 0.56
N ASN A 210 8.48 10.37 1.26
CA ASN A 210 8.12 10.65 2.64
C ASN A 210 6.60 10.58 2.88
N ARG A 211 6.17 9.47 3.47
CA ARG A 211 4.79 9.16 3.85
C ARG A 211 4.82 8.42 5.20
N PRO A 212 3.74 8.47 6.00
CA PRO A 212 3.72 7.83 7.31
C PRO A 212 4.07 6.33 7.26
N TRP A 213 3.50 5.59 6.30
CA TRP A 213 3.78 4.16 6.13
C TRP A 213 5.24 3.90 5.71
N ARG A 214 5.88 4.77 4.91
CA ARG A 214 7.29 4.63 4.53
C ARG A 214 8.20 4.76 5.75
N CYS A 215 7.88 5.70 6.62
CA CYS A 215 8.59 5.90 7.88
C CYS A 215 8.42 4.68 8.79
N GLU A 216 7.22 4.11 8.84
CA GLU A 216 6.94 2.87 9.58
C GLU A 216 7.80 1.71 9.08
N THR A 217 7.81 1.45 7.76
CA THR A 217 8.61 0.38 7.17
C THR A 217 10.11 0.50 7.49
N VAL A 218 10.69 1.72 7.50
CA VAL A 218 12.09 1.90 7.92
C VAL A 218 12.27 1.49 9.38
N LEU A 219 11.40 1.97 10.27
CA LEU A 219 11.50 1.68 11.70
C LEU A 219 11.29 0.18 11.96
N GLU A 220 10.37 -0.46 11.26
CA GLU A 220 10.15 -1.90 11.36
C GLU A 220 11.37 -2.67 10.86
N ALA A 221 11.96 -2.29 9.72
CA ALA A 221 13.17 -2.93 9.23
C ALA A 221 14.32 -2.81 10.24
N LEU A 222 14.53 -1.62 10.82
CA LEU A 222 15.55 -1.38 11.87
C LEU A 222 15.26 -2.20 13.14
N ALA A 223 14.00 -2.33 13.54
CA ALA A 223 13.61 -3.14 14.68
C ALA A 223 13.81 -4.63 14.42
N PHE A 224 13.40 -5.09 13.23
CA PHE A 224 13.47 -6.48 12.81
C PHE A 224 14.90 -7.00 12.76
N ILE A 225 15.86 -6.17 12.31
CA ILE A 225 17.29 -6.50 12.34
C ILE A 225 17.94 -6.28 13.72
N GLY A 226 17.22 -5.69 14.69
CA GLY A 226 17.67 -5.54 16.08
C GLY A 226 18.32 -4.21 16.43
N ILE A 227 18.26 -3.19 15.57
CA ILE A 227 18.74 -1.83 15.92
C ILE A 227 17.78 -1.16 16.91
N LEU A 228 16.47 -1.34 16.71
CA LEU A 228 15.41 -0.87 17.61
C LEU A 228 14.78 -2.07 18.33
N GLN A 229 15.30 -2.45 19.49
CA GLN A 229 14.83 -3.63 20.22
C GLN A 229 14.73 -3.38 21.73
N THR A 230 14.07 -4.29 22.44
CA THR A 230 14.10 -4.36 23.90
C THR A 230 14.75 -5.68 24.33
N PRO A 231 15.22 -5.81 25.59
CA PRO A 231 15.75 -7.07 26.10
C PRO A 231 14.75 -8.24 25.98
N GLU A 232 13.46 -7.98 26.17
CA GLU A 232 12.39 -8.98 26.13
C GLU A 232 11.97 -9.30 24.69
N HIS A 233 12.05 -8.31 23.79
CA HIS A 233 11.67 -8.41 22.39
C HIS A 233 12.88 -8.09 21.50
N PRO A 234 13.85 -9.00 21.38
CA PRO A 234 15.02 -8.79 20.55
C PRO A 234 14.71 -8.89 19.05
N GLY A 235 15.50 -8.18 18.25
CA GLY A 235 15.53 -8.37 16.80
C GLY A 235 16.40 -9.55 16.39
N LEU A 236 16.32 -9.90 15.10
CA LEU A 236 16.80 -11.19 14.58
C LEU A 236 18.32 -11.37 14.61
N MET A 237 19.10 -10.29 14.63
CA MET A 237 20.56 -10.40 14.82
C MET A 237 20.95 -10.72 16.26
N THR A 238 20.04 -10.52 17.22
CA THR A 238 20.25 -10.87 18.63
C THR A 238 19.69 -12.25 18.93
N ARG A 239 18.47 -12.55 18.47
CA ARG A 239 17.82 -13.86 18.63
C ARG A 239 16.75 -14.05 17.58
N PHE A 240 16.60 -15.27 17.07
CA PHE A 240 15.41 -15.60 16.30
C PHE A 240 14.16 -15.52 17.19
N THR A 241 13.20 -14.68 16.80
CA THR A 241 11.93 -14.48 17.51
C THR A 241 10.82 -15.16 16.70
N PRO A 242 10.18 -16.22 17.23
CA PRO A 242 9.10 -16.93 16.55
C PRO A 242 7.95 -16.01 16.14
N ALA A 243 7.22 -16.40 15.08
CA ALA A 243 6.07 -15.66 14.58
C ALA A 243 5.04 -15.36 15.68
N ILE A 244 4.73 -16.33 16.55
CA ILE A 244 3.80 -16.09 17.67
C ILE A 244 4.27 -15.02 18.66
N GLU A 245 5.59 -14.84 18.83
CA GLU A 245 6.12 -13.77 19.68
C GLU A 245 6.11 -12.43 18.93
N ARG A 246 6.47 -12.43 17.64
CA ARG A 246 6.40 -11.26 16.77
C ARG A 246 4.97 -10.74 16.60
N ASP A 247 3.98 -11.63 16.60
CA ASP A 247 2.56 -11.30 16.40
C ASP A 247 1.86 -10.76 17.65
N ARG A 248 2.48 -10.85 18.84
CA ARG A 248 1.93 -10.19 20.03
C ARG A 248 1.80 -8.70 19.78
N ARG A 249 0.98 -8.00 20.56
CA ARG A 249 0.80 -6.53 20.60
C ARG A 249 0.59 -6.07 22.04
N PRO A 250 1.10 -4.88 22.45
CA PRO A 250 0.86 -4.38 23.81
C PRO A 250 -0.61 -3.96 24.00
N SER A 251 -1.33 -3.65 22.92
CA SER A 251 -2.78 -3.42 22.91
C SER A 251 -3.33 -3.54 21.49
N THR A 252 -4.65 -3.61 21.35
CA THR A 252 -5.34 -3.65 20.04
C THR A 252 -5.18 -2.38 19.19
N ASN A 253 -4.71 -1.27 19.80
CA ASN A 253 -4.52 0.00 19.09
C ASN A 253 -3.12 0.14 18.47
N VAL A 254 -2.28 -0.89 18.60
CA VAL A 254 -0.90 -0.90 18.11
C VAL A 254 -0.80 -1.91 16.99
N GLU A 255 -0.61 -1.41 15.76
CA GLU A 255 -0.65 -2.22 14.54
C GLU A 255 0.70 -2.90 14.25
N VAL A 256 1.83 -2.22 14.52
CA VAL A 256 3.18 -2.72 14.23
C VAL A 256 3.57 -3.91 15.12
N PRO A 257 4.29 -4.92 14.61
CA PRO A 257 4.71 -6.11 15.35
C PRO A 257 5.91 -5.90 16.27
N ALA A 258 6.25 -6.96 17.01
CA ALA A 258 7.50 -7.02 17.76
C ALA A 258 8.66 -7.16 16.76
N PRO A 259 9.83 -6.54 17.02
CA PRO A 259 10.17 -5.78 18.24
C PRO A 259 9.60 -4.37 18.38
N LEU A 260 9.24 -3.72 17.27
CA LEU A 260 9.01 -2.28 17.23
C LEU A 260 7.92 -1.79 18.19
N ALA A 261 6.85 -2.55 18.36
CA ALA A 261 5.72 -2.10 19.18
C ALA A 261 5.99 -2.03 20.69
N TRP A 262 7.09 -2.61 21.19
CA TRP A 262 7.55 -2.56 22.59
C TRP A 262 8.69 -1.59 22.75
N TRP A 263 9.32 -1.19 21.64
CA TRP A 263 10.43 -0.24 21.68
C TRP A 263 9.95 1.15 22.11
N SER A 264 10.79 1.79 22.92
CA SER A 264 10.70 3.21 23.25
C SER A 264 12.08 3.83 23.20
N ALA A 265 12.15 5.14 23.06
CA ALA A 265 13.42 5.86 22.99
C ALA A 265 14.31 5.69 24.23
N LYS A 266 13.75 5.29 25.39
CA LYS A 266 14.51 4.88 26.58
C LYS A 266 15.47 3.72 26.30
N GLU A 267 15.06 2.77 25.47
CA GLU A 267 15.89 1.62 25.09
C GLU A 267 17.03 2.03 24.13
N GLY A 268 16.88 3.18 23.46
CA GLY A 268 17.88 3.73 22.56
C GLY A 268 18.10 2.88 21.31
N LEU A 269 19.29 3.06 20.71
CA LEU A 269 19.77 2.29 19.57
C LEU A 269 20.79 1.25 20.03
N GLN A 270 20.81 0.09 19.38
CA GLN A 270 21.84 -0.91 19.62
C GLN A 270 23.12 -0.57 18.85
N GLU A 271 23.95 0.29 19.45
CA GLU A 271 25.12 0.89 18.80
C GLU A 271 26.13 -0.15 18.29
N THR A 272 26.28 -1.29 18.97
CA THR A 272 27.14 -2.39 18.49
C THR A 272 26.62 -2.96 17.16
N LEU A 273 25.31 -3.11 17.00
CA LEU A 273 24.72 -3.59 15.74
C LEU A 273 24.77 -2.52 14.65
N VAL A 274 24.57 -1.25 15.00
CA VAL A 274 24.79 -0.13 14.08
C VAL A 274 26.23 -0.14 13.56
N ALA A 275 27.23 -0.25 14.43
CA ALA A 275 28.63 -0.32 14.05
C ALA A 275 28.95 -1.58 13.21
N THR A 276 28.35 -2.72 13.56
CA THR A 276 28.55 -3.98 12.83
C THR A 276 28.03 -3.92 11.40
N LEU A 277 26.83 -3.39 11.19
CA LEU A 277 26.18 -3.36 9.88
C LEU A 277 26.58 -2.15 9.04
N PHE A 278 26.81 -1.00 9.66
CA PHE A 278 26.93 0.29 8.97
C PHE A 278 28.21 1.05 9.34
N GLY A 279 29.09 0.51 10.18
CA GLY A 279 30.31 1.18 10.62
C GLY A 279 31.35 1.41 9.52
N HIS A 280 31.21 0.75 8.37
CA HIS A 280 32.04 1.01 7.19
C HIS A 280 31.59 2.24 6.39
N LEU A 281 30.40 2.79 6.66
CA LEU A 281 29.90 3.97 5.98
C LEU A 281 30.50 5.23 6.60
N GLN A 282 31.20 6.01 5.80
CA GLN A 282 31.76 7.28 6.24
C GLN A 282 30.66 8.33 6.34
N ARG A 283 30.32 8.73 7.58
CA ARG A 283 29.34 9.80 7.85
C ARG A 283 29.87 11.14 7.29
N PRO A 284 29.12 11.82 6.40
CA PRO A 284 29.47 13.17 5.98
C PRO A 284 29.35 14.17 7.14
N GLU A 285 30.30 15.10 7.25
CA GLU A 285 30.33 16.13 8.31
C GLU A 285 29.22 17.17 8.13
N ALA A 286 28.91 17.53 6.88
CA ALA A 286 27.88 18.48 6.51
C ALA A 286 26.82 17.82 5.64
N GLU A 287 25.64 18.43 5.58
CA GLU A 287 24.55 17.99 4.71
C GLU A 287 24.97 18.05 3.23
N PRO A 288 25.06 16.91 2.53
CA PRO A 288 25.33 16.93 1.09
C PRO A 288 24.12 17.49 0.34
N PRO A 289 24.33 18.20 -0.79
CA PRO A 289 23.23 18.73 -1.57
C PRO A 289 22.28 17.59 -1.97
N PRO A 290 20.96 17.84 -2.01
CA PRO A 290 20.02 16.85 -2.51
C PRO A 290 20.41 16.48 -3.95
N PRO A 291 20.26 15.21 -4.36
CA PRO A 291 20.47 14.84 -5.75
C PRO A 291 19.61 15.76 -6.62
N THR A 292 20.16 16.21 -7.74
CA THR A 292 19.40 16.99 -8.71
C THR A 292 18.21 16.14 -9.11
N THR A 293 17.04 16.45 -8.55
CA THR A 293 15.81 15.85 -9.01
C THR A 293 15.71 16.27 -10.46
N THR A 294 16.06 15.37 -11.39
CA THR A 294 15.32 15.33 -12.63
C THR A 294 13.91 15.13 -12.13
N THR A 295 13.18 16.22 -12.06
CA THR A 295 11.74 16.18 -11.91
C THR A 295 11.35 15.43 -13.17
N THR A 296 11.32 14.10 -13.10
CA THR A 296 10.37 13.35 -13.86
C THR A 296 9.11 14.04 -13.43
N ALA A 297 8.65 14.96 -14.29
CA ALA A 297 7.39 15.62 -14.11
C ALA A 297 6.50 14.49 -13.63
N ARG A 298 5.83 14.67 -12.48
CA ARG A 298 4.68 13.83 -12.17
C ARG A 298 3.87 13.90 -13.45
N ARG A 299 4.07 12.93 -14.34
CA ARG A 299 3.17 12.61 -15.41
C ARG A 299 2.04 12.20 -14.52
N LYS A 300 1.13 13.17 -14.25
CA LYS A 300 -0.15 12.95 -13.59
C LYS A 300 -0.51 11.61 -14.16
N THR A 301 -0.48 10.55 -13.33
CA THR A 301 -0.75 9.19 -13.78
C THR A 301 -1.95 9.38 -14.65
N ALA A 302 -1.72 9.28 -15.96
CA ALA A 302 -2.71 9.75 -16.89
C ALA A 302 -3.78 8.74 -16.61
N ASN A 303 -4.86 9.16 -15.91
CA ASN A 303 -6.10 8.43 -16.02
C ASN A 303 -6.18 8.24 -17.52
N PRO A 304 -6.11 6.99 -18.02
CA PRO A 304 -6.08 6.78 -19.45
C PRO A 304 -7.24 7.57 -20.01
N ALA A 305 -7.04 8.11 -21.22
CA ALA A 305 -8.00 8.98 -21.89
C ALA A 305 -9.27 8.20 -22.25
N GLY A 306 -9.93 7.60 -21.27
CA GLY A 306 -11.27 7.13 -21.35
C GLY A 306 -12.20 8.34 -21.49
N PRO A 307 -13.34 8.14 -22.13
CA PRO A 307 -14.34 9.18 -22.28
C PRO A 307 -14.63 9.80 -20.92
N LYS A 308 -14.66 11.13 -20.86
CA LYS A 308 -15.10 11.88 -19.67
C LYS A 308 -16.56 12.26 -19.88
N PRO A 309 -17.43 12.12 -18.87
CA PRO A 309 -18.79 12.61 -18.99
C PRO A 309 -18.77 14.13 -19.20
N LYS A 310 -19.65 14.64 -20.06
CA LYS A 310 -19.92 16.07 -20.16
C LYS A 310 -20.54 16.52 -18.83
N SER A 311 -19.81 17.33 -18.07
CA SER A 311 -20.24 17.77 -16.75
C SER A 311 -21.08 19.04 -16.86
N ILE A 312 -22.26 19.04 -16.25
CA ILE A 312 -23.10 20.24 -16.08
C ILE A 312 -22.64 20.98 -14.82
N ALA A 313 -22.15 22.20 -14.97
CA ALA A 313 -21.64 23.02 -13.87
C ALA A 313 -22.76 23.54 -12.95
N GLY A 314 -22.42 23.88 -11.71
CA GLY A 314 -23.33 24.47 -10.72
C GLY A 314 -23.55 23.59 -9.48
N PRO A 315 -24.23 24.13 -8.45
CA PRO A 315 -24.49 23.40 -7.21
C PRO A 315 -25.46 22.23 -7.44
N PRO A 316 -25.45 21.20 -6.58
CA PRO A 316 -26.44 20.12 -6.62
C PRO A 316 -27.86 20.68 -6.50
N THR A 317 -28.77 20.10 -7.28
CA THR A 317 -30.21 20.39 -7.24
C THR A 317 -30.99 19.08 -7.20
N PRO A 318 -32.20 19.06 -6.59
CA PRO A 318 -33.13 17.95 -6.76
C PRO A 318 -33.37 17.65 -8.25
N GLY A 319 -33.51 16.37 -8.61
CA GLY A 319 -33.66 15.95 -10.02
C GLY A 319 -32.36 15.88 -10.81
N SER A 320 -31.22 16.26 -10.23
CA SER A 320 -29.92 16.07 -10.87
C SER A 320 -29.50 14.59 -10.85
N VAL A 321 -28.88 14.14 -11.94
CA VAL A 321 -28.23 12.82 -12.01
C VAL A 321 -26.73 12.98 -12.17
N TYR A 322 -25.98 12.20 -11.42
CA TYR A 322 -24.52 12.21 -11.39
C TYR A 322 -23.96 10.89 -11.91
N ALA A 323 -23.11 10.95 -12.93
CA ALA A 323 -22.22 9.86 -13.28
C ALA A 323 -21.18 9.68 -12.18
N ILE A 324 -20.99 8.44 -11.74
CA ILE A 324 -20.06 8.06 -10.67
C ILE A 324 -19.09 7.04 -11.25
N ARG A 325 -17.81 7.38 -11.28
CA ARG A 325 -16.75 6.47 -11.68
C ARG A 325 -16.46 5.50 -10.55
N LEU A 326 -16.85 4.24 -10.73
CA LEU A 326 -16.64 3.17 -9.75
C LEU A 326 -15.23 2.58 -9.87
N ARG A 327 -14.71 2.45 -11.08
CA ARG A 327 -13.30 2.12 -11.38
C ARG A 327 -12.92 2.71 -12.73
N GLU A 328 -11.69 2.46 -13.19
CA GLU A 328 -11.16 3.06 -14.42
C GLU A 328 -12.06 2.85 -15.65
N ASP A 329 -12.68 1.68 -15.72
CA ASP A 329 -13.47 1.14 -16.83
C ASP A 329 -14.89 0.75 -16.41
N LEU A 330 -15.40 1.33 -15.31
CA LEU A 330 -16.77 1.11 -14.85
C LEU A 330 -17.36 2.36 -14.21
N TRP A 331 -18.57 2.66 -14.64
CA TRP A 331 -19.35 3.79 -14.22
C TRP A 331 -20.74 3.35 -13.79
N SER A 332 -21.34 4.12 -12.89
CA SER A 332 -22.75 4.06 -12.55
C SER A 332 -23.33 5.47 -12.55
N ALA A 333 -24.60 5.61 -12.17
CA ALA A 333 -25.26 6.89 -11.99
C ALA A 333 -26.04 6.92 -10.68
N ALA A 334 -26.08 8.08 -10.02
CA ALA A 334 -26.95 8.30 -8.87
C ALA A 334 -27.82 9.54 -9.05
N TYR A 335 -29.07 9.39 -8.65
CA TYR A 335 -30.08 10.44 -8.63
C TYR A 335 -30.02 11.23 -7.33
N CYS A 336 -30.19 12.56 -7.42
CA CYS A 336 -30.25 13.46 -6.28
C CYS A 336 -31.71 13.81 -5.97
N HIS A 337 -32.25 13.24 -4.88
CA HIS A 337 -33.63 13.45 -4.46
C HIS A 337 -33.87 14.82 -3.87
N GLU A 338 -32.98 15.23 -2.98
CA GLU A 338 -33.14 16.41 -2.14
C GLU A 338 -31.78 17.05 -1.92
N VAL A 339 -31.77 18.36 -1.68
CA VAL A 339 -30.56 19.10 -1.34
C VAL A 339 -30.80 19.91 -0.08
N ARG A 340 -29.86 19.84 0.87
CA ARG A 340 -29.91 20.61 2.11
C ARG A 340 -28.53 21.05 2.55
N THR A 341 -28.49 22.14 3.30
CA THR A 341 -27.28 22.56 4.03
C THR A 341 -27.35 21.98 5.44
N ASP A 342 -26.30 21.27 5.87
CA ASP A 342 -26.24 20.73 7.23
C ASP A 342 -25.83 21.81 8.26
N GLY A 343 -25.87 21.47 9.55
CA GLY A 343 -25.49 22.38 10.64
C GLY A 343 -24.03 22.84 10.63
N ARG A 344 -23.19 22.32 9.73
CA ARG A 344 -21.79 22.74 9.51
C ARG A 344 -21.65 23.62 8.25
N GLY A 345 -22.74 24.00 7.61
CA GLY A 345 -22.73 24.80 6.38
C GLY A 345 -22.39 23.99 5.12
N ILE A 346 -22.39 22.66 5.18
CA ILE A 346 -22.05 21.81 4.03
C ILE A 346 -23.31 21.52 3.22
N LEU A 347 -23.29 21.89 1.94
CA LEU A 347 -24.35 21.54 0.99
C LEU A 347 -24.27 20.04 0.64
N ARG A 348 -25.38 19.32 0.83
CA ARG A 348 -25.49 17.88 0.63
C ARG A 348 -26.66 17.51 -0.27
N GLY A 349 -26.43 16.57 -1.18
CA GLY A 349 -27.49 15.90 -1.93
C GLY A 349 -27.84 14.54 -1.33
N ARG A 350 -29.13 14.18 -1.28
CA ARG A 350 -29.59 12.83 -0.95
C ARG A 350 -29.53 11.96 -2.20
N MET A 351 -28.56 11.07 -2.23
CA MET A 351 -28.20 10.25 -3.39
C MET A 351 -28.83 8.87 -3.30
N GLU A 352 -29.26 8.34 -4.45
CA GLU A 352 -29.72 6.96 -4.64
C GLU A 352 -29.21 6.43 -5.98
N TYR A 353 -28.73 5.18 -6.01
CA TYR A 353 -28.20 4.59 -7.23
C TYR A 353 -29.30 4.25 -8.24
N LEU A 354 -29.05 4.58 -9.50
CA LEU A 354 -29.82 4.07 -10.63
C LEU A 354 -29.31 2.65 -10.97
N ASP A 355 -30.17 1.77 -11.46
CA ASP A 355 -29.81 0.42 -11.91
C ASP A 355 -29.06 0.45 -13.24
N LEU A 356 -27.84 1.00 -13.17
CA LEU A 356 -26.97 1.23 -14.31
C LEU A 356 -25.52 0.92 -13.92
N LEU A 357 -24.92 0.01 -14.67
CA LEU A 357 -23.48 -0.16 -14.79
C LEU A 357 -23.10 0.00 -16.25
N SER A 358 -22.03 0.74 -16.52
CA SER A 358 -21.58 1.03 -17.87
C SER A 358 -20.05 1.05 -17.96
N PRO A 359 -19.45 0.46 -19.00
CA PRO A 359 -18.00 0.53 -19.22
C PRO A 359 -17.53 1.95 -19.59
N THR A 360 -18.45 2.83 -19.99
CA THR A 360 -18.22 4.23 -20.33
C THR A 360 -19.08 5.16 -19.47
N PRO A 361 -18.72 6.45 -19.32
CA PRO A 361 -19.55 7.37 -18.54
C PRO A 361 -20.97 7.45 -19.11
N PRO A 362 -22.02 7.29 -18.26
CA PRO A 362 -23.40 7.44 -18.69
C PRO A 362 -23.69 8.82 -19.28
N THR A 363 -24.56 8.86 -20.29
CA THR A 363 -25.09 10.09 -20.87
C THR A 363 -26.42 10.50 -20.23
N ALA A 364 -26.87 11.73 -20.51
CA ALA A 364 -28.14 12.23 -20.03
C ALA A 364 -29.32 11.39 -20.53
N GLU A 365 -29.26 10.92 -21.78
CA GLU A 365 -30.31 10.12 -22.41
C GLU A 365 -30.40 8.73 -21.79
N GLN A 366 -29.25 8.13 -21.44
CA GLN A 366 -29.19 6.79 -20.87
C GLN A 366 -29.85 6.72 -19.50
N VAL A 367 -29.82 7.78 -18.70
CA VAL A 367 -30.32 7.74 -17.32
C VAL A 367 -31.82 7.99 -17.19
N VAL A 368 -32.49 8.46 -18.27
CA VAL A 368 -33.93 8.71 -18.26
C VAL A 368 -34.68 7.39 -18.22
N GLY A 369 -35.59 7.23 -17.26
CA GLY A 369 -36.44 6.04 -17.13
C GLY A 369 -35.76 4.82 -16.50
N ILE A 370 -34.48 4.91 -16.14
CA ILE A 370 -33.79 3.85 -15.38
C ILE A 370 -34.32 3.83 -13.94
N GLY A 371 -34.70 2.64 -13.46
CA GLY A 371 -35.14 2.43 -12.09
C GLY A 371 -34.02 2.57 -11.06
N PHE A 372 -34.38 2.49 -9.78
CA PHE A 372 -33.38 2.50 -8.71
C PHE A 372 -32.79 1.11 -8.47
N ARG A 373 -31.55 1.09 -7.98
CA ARG A 373 -30.86 -0.13 -7.58
C ARG A 373 -30.96 -0.36 -6.08
N ASP A 374 -31.66 -1.42 -5.69
CA ASP A 374 -31.64 -1.92 -4.32
C ASP A 374 -30.27 -2.45 -3.93
N ARG A 375 -30.04 -2.57 -2.62
CA ARG A 375 -28.88 -3.27 -2.07
C ARG A 375 -28.92 -4.74 -2.45
N LEU A 376 -27.77 -5.41 -2.36
CA LEU A 376 -27.65 -6.85 -2.58
C LEU A 376 -28.44 -7.68 -1.57
N ASN A 377 -28.79 -7.12 -0.40
CA ASN A 377 -29.70 -7.73 0.56
C ASN A 377 -31.19 -7.42 0.28
N GLY A 378 -31.49 -6.74 -0.82
CA GLY A 378 -32.84 -6.39 -1.22
C GLY A 378 -33.43 -5.16 -0.52
N GLU A 379 -32.67 -4.40 0.28
CA GLU A 379 -33.16 -3.17 0.91
C GLU A 379 -32.90 -1.94 0.04
N ARG A 380 -33.77 -0.94 0.15
CA ARG A 380 -33.54 0.39 -0.45
C ARG A 380 -32.30 1.07 0.16
N TRP A 381 -31.55 1.78 -0.68
CA TRP A 381 -30.36 2.51 -0.24
C TRP A 381 -30.43 3.99 -0.57
N GLN A 382 -30.09 4.84 0.40
CA GLN A 382 -29.88 6.27 0.20
C GLN A 382 -28.76 6.78 1.09
N THR A 383 -28.11 7.87 0.71
CA THR A 383 -27.09 8.55 1.54
C THR A 383 -27.05 10.06 1.30
N TRP A 384 -26.67 10.84 2.30
CA TRP A 384 -26.43 12.28 2.16
C TRP A 384 -24.96 12.56 1.83
N CYS A 385 -24.66 13.01 0.61
CA CYS A 385 -23.30 13.28 0.15
C CYS A 385 -23.00 14.77 0.02
N GLY A 386 -21.90 15.21 0.63
CA GLY A 386 -21.32 16.52 0.38
C GLY A 386 -20.28 16.52 -0.75
N GLY A 387 -20.07 17.67 -1.39
CA GLY A 387 -18.99 17.86 -2.38
C GLY A 387 -19.20 17.16 -3.72
N LEU A 388 -20.45 17.03 -4.17
CA LEU A 388 -20.83 16.41 -5.45
C LEU A 388 -20.26 17.13 -6.69
N ASP A 389 -20.01 18.43 -6.59
CA ASP A 389 -19.48 19.31 -7.65
C ASP A 389 -17.96 19.26 -7.77
N LYS A 390 -17.26 19.01 -6.66
CA LYS A 390 -15.78 19.05 -6.57
C LYS A 390 -15.10 17.69 -6.57
N THR A 391 -15.83 16.61 -6.28
CA THR A 391 -15.23 15.26 -6.17
C THR A 391 -14.80 14.72 -7.54
N PRO A 392 -13.52 14.33 -7.74
CA PRO A 392 -13.07 13.67 -8.97
C PRO A 392 -13.82 12.35 -9.20
N GLY A 393 -14.27 12.11 -10.44
CA GLY A 393 -15.04 10.91 -10.79
C GLY A 393 -16.53 11.00 -10.50
N VAL A 394 -17.01 12.05 -9.85
CA VAL A 394 -18.44 12.35 -9.69
C VAL A 394 -18.78 13.56 -10.55
N LYS A 395 -19.68 13.40 -11.52
CA LYS A 395 -19.99 14.44 -12.50
C LYS A 395 -21.48 14.49 -12.78
N ARG A 396 -22.08 15.68 -12.66
CA ARG A 396 -23.48 15.88 -13.03
C ARG A 396 -23.63 15.76 -14.54
N ILE A 397 -24.53 14.89 -14.98
CA ILE A 397 -24.77 14.59 -16.40
C ILE A 397 -26.18 14.94 -16.87
N ALA A 398 -27.15 15.06 -15.95
CA ALA A 398 -28.51 15.49 -16.26
C ALA A 398 -29.09 16.33 -15.11
N MET A 399 -30.10 17.12 -15.44
CA MET A 399 -30.92 17.93 -14.51
C MET A 399 -32.39 17.68 -14.81
N ASP A 400 -33.26 18.00 -13.86
CA ASP A 400 -34.72 17.93 -14.01
C ASP A 400 -35.22 16.55 -14.48
N VAL A 401 -34.48 15.49 -14.13
CA VAL A 401 -34.89 14.11 -14.41
C VAL A 401 -36.02 13.76 -13.45
N PRO A 402 -37.18 13.27 -13.92
CA PRO A 402 -38.24 12.79 -13.03
C PRO A 402 -37.72 11.64 -12.16
N ALA A 403 -38.04 11.68 -10.87
CA ALA A 403 -37.67 10.59 -9.96
C ALA A 403 -38.33 9.28 -10.42
N PRO A 404 -37.55 8.20 -10.65
CA PRO A 404 -38.12 6.88 -10.86
C PRO A 404 -39.02 6.46 -9.70
N ALA A 405 -40.03 5.63 -9.96
CA ALA A 405 -40.79 5.02 -8.87
C ALA A 405 -39.90 4.02 -8.11
N HIS A 406 -40.05 3.97 -6.79
CA HIS A 406 -39.40 2.96 -5.95
C HIS A 406 -40.47 2.18 -5.19
N GLY A 407 -40.45 0.84 -5.28
CA GLY A 407 -41.46 -0.01 -4.62
C GLY A 407 -41.32 -0.10 -3.09
N GLN A 408 -40.13 0.22 -2.57
CA GLN A 408 -39.82 0.19 -1.14
C GLN A 408 -39.91 1.56 -0.45
N PRO A 409 -40.26 1.58 0.86
CA PRO A 409 -40.25 2.81 1.65
C PRO A 409 -38.84 3.41 1.74
N VAL A 410 -38.77 4.71 2.02
CA VAL A 410 -37.50 5.40 2.29
C VAL A 410 -36.87 4.80 3.56
N PRO A 411 -35.54 4.55 3.59
CA PRO A 411 -34.88 4.02 4.78
C PRO A 411 -35.09 4.91 6.01
N GLU A 412 -35.36 4.31 7.18
CA GLU A 412 -35.57 5.04 8.45
C GLU A 412 -34.36 5.92 8.81
N ARG A 413 -33.15 5.45 8.49
CA ARG A 413 -31.91 6.18 8.72
C ARG A 413 -31.10 6.31 7.44
N ILE A 414 -30.82 7.55 7.06
CA ILE A 414 -30.01 7.88 5.90
C ILE A 414 -28.64 8.39 6.38
N PRO A 415 -27.55 7.64 6.17
CA PRO A 415 -26.22 8.04 6.60
C PRO A 415 -25.73 9.28 5.86
N THR A 416 -24.66 9.88 6.37
CA THR A 416 -24.09 11.13 5.86
C THR A 416 -22.61 10.93 5.59
N GLY A 417 -22.13 11.33 4.42
CA GLY A 417 -20.76 11.10 3.96
C GLY A 417 -20.28 12.08 2.89
N GLY A 418 -19.09 11.84 2.34
CA GLY A 418 -18.56 12.56 1.18
C GLY A 418 -18.95 11.91 -0.15
N ALA A 419 -19.02 12.68 -1.24
CA ALA A 419 -19.27 12.11 -2.57
C ALA A 419 -18.18 11.11 -3.03
N SER A 420 -16.97 11.13 -2.45
CA SER A 420 -15.93 10.12 -2.68
C SER A 420 -16.30 8.72 -2.14
N GLU A 421 -17.20 8.65 -1.16
CA GLU A 421 -17.67 7.39 -0.58
C GLU A 421 -18.67 6.67 -1.48
N LEU A 422 -19.35 7.39 -2.38
CA LEU A 422 -20.30 6.79 -3.33
C LEU A 422 -19.67 5.57 -4.00
N ARG A 423 -18.46 5.72 -4.54
CA ARG A 423 -17.67 4.63 -5.09
C ARG A 423 -17.60 3.38 -4.21
N HIS A 424 -17.28 3.55 -2.92
CA HIS A 424 -17.10 2.45 -1.97
C HIS A 424 -18.45 1.82 -1.60
N LEU A 425 -19.48 2.65 -1.46
CA LEU A 425 -20.84 2.22 -1.14
C LEU A 425 -21.52 1.49 -2.30
N ALA A 426 -21.04 1.65 -3.54
CA ALA A 426 -21.59 0.95 -4.70
C ALA A 426 -21.53 -0.58 -4.57
N GLY A 427 -20.55 -1.12 -3.84
CA GLY A 427 -20.46 -2.56 -3.56
C GLY A 427 -21.63 -3.10 -2.72
N TRP A 428 -22.43 -2.22 -2.08
CA TRP A 428 -23.65 -2.63 -1.41
C TRP A 428 -24.83 -2.82 -2.36
N ASN A 429 -24.80 -2.19 -3.54
CA ASN A 429 -25.89 -2.16 -4.52
C ASN A 429 -25.59 -3.06 -5.73
N PHE A 430 -24.32 -3.19 -6.09
CA PHE A 430 -23.90 -3.88 -7.30
C PHE A 430 -22.85 -4.97 -7.00
N ARG A 431 -22.82 -6.00 -7.84
CA ARG A 431 -21.70 -6.94 -7.94
C ARG A 431 -20.94 -6.59 -9.22
N PHE A 432 -19.66 -6.24 -9.14
CA PHE A 432 -18.87 -5.88 -10.32
C PHE A 432 -17.38 -6.13 -10.15
#